data_AF-A0A7X4CPC1-F1
#
_entry.id   AF-A0A7X4CPC1-F1
#
_cell.length_a   1.000
_cell.length_b   1.000
_cell.length_c   1.000
_cell.angle_alpha   90.00
_cell.angle_beta   90.00
_cell.angle_gamma   90.00
#
_symmetry.space_group_name_H-M   'P 1'
#
loop_
_entity.id
_entity.type
_entity.pdbx_description
1 polymer ?
#
loop_
_entity_poly.entity_id
_entity_poly.type
_entity_poly.pdbx_seq_one_letter_code
_entity_poly.pdbx_strand_id
1 'polypeptide(L)'
;MTDKHFDFIMNLPTVVIGKKGFVAVHAGPARNINSISDLVKPAKDTLDEMLWDRSKIVMFGGYTLKHTENFLNVLNAKFLVVGHTPVGLFPPRNVKDGVVRLGGKQLIFSTGYGGIKGGQTYIEIDLSKNYSSVDELQFGVNIHLLYPREQ
;
A
#
# COMPACT_ATOMS: atom_id res chain seq x y z
N MET A 1 15.58 7.97 -21.32
CA MET A 1 16.05 7.78 -19.93
C MET A 1 17.56 7.92 -19.95
N THR A 2 18.17 8.66 -19.02
CA THR A 2 19.64 8.81 -18.95
C THR A 2 20.18 7.82 -17.92
N ASP A 3 21.49 7.54 -17.93
CA ASP A 3 22.13 6.71 -16.90
C ASP A 3 21.85 7.25 -15.50
N LYS A 4 21.86 8.58 -15.31
CA LYS A 4 21.47 9.22 -14.04
C LYS A 4 20.03 8.94 -13.61
N HIS A 5 19.08 8.88 -14.55
CA HIS A 5 17.69 8.53 -14.24
C HIS A 5 17.57 7.04 -13.90
N PHE A 6 18.30 6.18 -14.61
CA PHE A 6 18.35 4.76 -14.31
C PHE A 6 18.93 4.51 -12.91
N ASP A 7 20.09 5.08 -12.62
CA ASP A 7 20.74 4.98 -11.31
C ASP A 7 19.84 5.49 -10.18
N PHE A 8 19.14 6.62 -10.39
CA PHE A 8 18.19 7.11 -9.41
C PHE A 8 17.08 6.09 -9.12
N ILE A 9 16.42 5.54 -10.15
CA ILE A 9 15.34 4.56 -10.00
C ILE A 9 15.84 3.30 -9.32
N MET A 10 17.03 2.81 -9.71
CA MET A 10 17.62 1.59 -9.16
C MET A 10 18.02 1.70 -7.69
N ASN A 11 18.13 2.92 -7.15
CA ASN A 11 18.49 3.18 -5.75
C ASN A 11 17.30 3.63 -4.88
N LEU A 12 16.06 3.62 -5.41
CA LEU A 12 14.89 3.97 -4.60
C LEU A 12 14.56 2.86 -3.58
N PRO A 13 14.10 3.23 -2.37
CA PRO A 13 13.60 2.25 -1.42
C PRO A 13 12.33 1.60 -1.93
N THR A 14 12.24 0.28 -1.81
CA THR A 14 11.09 -0.53 -2.27
C THR A 14 10.06 -0.77 -1.16
N VAL A 15 10.47 -0.57 0.09
CA VAL A 15 9.64 -0.68 1.30
C VAL A 15 10.00 0.42 2.29
N VAL A 16 8.99 0.95 2.97
CA VAL A 16 9.15 1.89 4.09
C VAL A 16 8.49 1.27 5.31
N ILE A 17 9.25 1.16 6.40
CA ILE A 17 8.74 0.68 7.69
C ILE A 17 8.79 1.87 8.65
N GLY A 18 7.61 2.37 9.02
CA GLY A 18 7.46 3.47 9.97
C GLY A 18 7.58 3.01 11.42
N LYS A 19 7.82 3.97 12.31
CA LYS A 19 7.67 3.73 13.75
C LYS A 19 6.26 3.23 14.04
N LYS A 20 6.12 2.37 15.05
CA LYS A 20 4.83 1.91 15.58
C LYS A 20 4.00 1.06 14.62
N GLY A 21 4.65 0.44 13.62
CA GLY A 21 4.08 -0.67 12.86
C GLY A 21 3.30 -0.30 11.61
N PHE A 22 3.56 0.85 11.00
CA PHE A 22 3.13 1.13 9.63
C PHE A 22 4.14 0.56 8.63
N VAL A 23 3.66 -0.05 7.54
CA VAL A 23 4.49 -0.46 6.40
C VAL A 23 3.88 0.06 5.12
N ALA A 24 4.71 0.55 4.20
CA ALA A 24 4.31 0.88 2.84
C ALA A 24 5.21 0.23 1.80
N VAL A 25 4.57 -0.24 0.73
CA VAL A 25 5.19 -0.76 -0.50
C VAL A 25 4.37 -0.27 -1.68
N HIS A 26 4.90 -0.35 -2.90
CA HIS A 26 4.21 0.19 -4.07
C HIS A 26 2.89 -0.54 -4.37
N ALA A 27 2.88 -1.89 -4.37
CA ALA A 27 1.75 -2.68 -4.90
C ALA A 27 1.18 -3.73 -3.94
N GLY A 28 1.96 -4.75 -3.58
CA GLY A 28 1.49 -5.89 -2.79
C GLY A 28 2.48 -6.34 -1.71
N PRO A 29 2.04 -7.11 -0.71
CA PRO A 29 2.95 -7.71 0.26
C PRO A 29 3.83 -8.76 -0.41
N ALA A 30 5.09 -8.85 0.01
CA ALA A 30 5.89 -10.02 -0.30
C ALA A 30 5.29 -11.27 0.37
N ARG A 31 5.09 -12.34 -0.39
CA ARG A 31 4.33 -13.51 0.05
C ARG A 31 5.20 -14.48 0.86
N ASN A 32 6.48 -14.57 0.51
CA ASN A 32 7.42 -15.54 1.07
C ASN A 32 8.64 -14.82 1.65
N ILE A 33 8.49 -14.24 2.84
CA ILE A 33 9.59 -13.70 3.64
C ILE A 33 9.57 -14.31 5.02
N ASN A 34 10.75 -14.45 5.62
CA ASN A 34 10.93 -14.96 6.99
C ASN A 34 11.47 -13.87 7.93
N SER A 35 12.05 -12.80 7.38
CA SER A 35 12.71 -11.75 8.15
C SER A 35 12.77 -10.42 7.39
N ILE A 36 13.10 -9.35 8.11
CA ILE A 36 13.32 -8.01 7.51
C ILE A 36 14.51 -8.03 6.54
N SER A 37 15.53 -8.87 6.75
CA SER A 37 16.69 -8.93 5.86
C SER A 37 16.34 -9.38 4.45
N ASP A 38 15.25 -10.15 4.29
CA ASP A 38 14.74 -10.57 2.98
C ASP A 38 14.24 -9.37 2.13
N LEU A 39 14.06 -8.19 2.74
CA LEU A 39 13.64 -6.96 2.07
C LEU A 39 14.78 -5.97 1.78
N VAL A 40 15.96 -6.17 2.36
CA VAL A 40 17.12 -5.28 2.15
C VAL A 40 17.75 -5.51 0.78
N LYS A 41 17.81 -6.78 0.36
CA LYS A 41 18.22 -7.21 -0.98
C LYS A 41 17.23 -8.27 -1.47
N PRO A 42 16.01 -7.86 -1.86
CA PRO A 42 14.95 -8.79 -2.17
C PRO A 42 15.34 -9.67 -3.36
N ALA A 43 14.95 -10.95 -3.28
CA ALA A 43 14.95 -11.81 -4.46
C ALA A 43 14.01 -11.22 -5.52
N LYS A 44 14.24 -11.57 -6.79
CA LYS A 44 13.46 -11.03 -7.91
C LYS A 44 11.94 -11.17 -7.68
N ASP A 45 11.48 -12.35 -7.27
CA ASP A 45 10.05 -12.59 -7.07
C ASP A 45 9.48 -11.75 -5.91
N THR A 46 10.23 -11.60 -4.81
CA THR A 46 9.88 -10.72 -3.69
C THR A 46 9.76 -9.26 -4.15
N LEU A 47 10.68 -8.80 -4.99
CA LEU A 47 10.66 -7.46 -5.54
C LEU A 47 9.47 -7.27 -6.50
N ASP A 48 9.22 -8.24 -7.38
CA ASP A 48 8.09 -8.21 -8.31
C ASP A 48 6.76 -8.15 -7.55
N GLU A 49 6.63 -8.90 -6.45
CA GLU A 49 5.45 -8.85 -5.58
C GLU A 49 5.23 -7.45 -4.99
N MET A 50 6.28 -6.83 -4.45
CA MET A 50 6.20 -5.49 -3.87
C MET A 50 5.89 -4.39 -4.88
N LEU A 51 6.28 -4.58 -6.15
CA LEU A 51 6.15 -3.56 -7.20
C LEU A 51 4.97 -3.76 -8.15
N TRP A 52 4.40 -4.97 -8.27
CA TRP A 52 3.41 -5.25 -9.31
C TRP A 52 2.19 -6.08 -8.87
N ASP A 53 2.27 -6.78 -7.73
CA ASP A 53 1.22 -7.72 -7.35
C ASP A 53 -0.08 -7.02 -6.93
N ARG A 54 -1.19 -7.73 -7.09
CA ARG A 54 -2.55 -7.24 -6.83
C ARG A 54 -3.30 -8.22 -5.98
N SER A 55 -4.30 -7.72 -5.25
CA SER A 55 -5.17 -8.57 -4.45
C SER A 55 -5.89 -9.58 -5.32
N LYS A 56 -6.08 -10.81 -4.81
CA LYS A 56 -6.90 -11.85 -5.44
C LYS A 56 -8.34 -11.41 -5.73
N ILE A 57 -8.80 -10.35 -5.06
CA ILE A 57 -10.12 -9.75 -5.29
C ILE A 57 -10.24 -9.21 -6.73
N VAL A 58 -9.14 -8.71 -7.30
CA VAL A 58 -9.14 -8.05 -8.62
C VAL A 58 -8.32 -8.80 -9.68
N MET A 59 -7.46 -9.75 -9.28
CA MET A 59 -6.57 -10.47 -10.18
C MET A 59 -6.47 -11.95 -9.78
N PHE A 60 -6.74 -12.86 -10.70
CA PHE A 60 -6.56 -14.29 -10.46
C PHE A 60 -5.09 -14.60 -10.11
N GLY A 61 -4.86 -15.42 -9.07
CA GLY A 61 -3.51 -15.71 -8.56
C GLY A 61 -2.86 -14.59 -7.73
N GLY A 62 -3.59 -13.49 -7.49
CA GLY A 62 -3.15 -12.37 -6.65
C GLY A 62 -3.00 -12.70 -5.17
N TYR A 63 -2.44 -11.76 -4.40
CA TYR A 63 -2.22 -11.96 -2.95
C TYR A 63 -3.53 -12.00 -2.16
N THR A 64 -3.48 -12.62 -0.98
CA THR A 64 -4.64 -12.78 -0.09
C THR A 64 -4.45 -11.96 1.19
N LEU A 65 -5.54 -11.76 1.96
CA LEU A 65 -5.44 -11.15 3.29
C LEU A 65 -4.45 -11.90 4.20
N LYS A 66 -4.39 -13.24 4.10
CA LYS A 66 -3.43 -14.04 4.85
C LYS A 66 -1.98 -13.73 4.46
N HIS A 67 -1.70 -13.46 3.19
CA HIS A 67 -0.35 -13.01 2.78
C HIS A 67 -0.01 -11.66 3.40
N THR A 68 -0.95 -10.71 3.40
CA THR A 68 -0.79 -9.42 4.07
C THR A 68 -0.52 -9.60 5.57
N GLU A 69 -1.30 -10.44 6.25
CA GLU A 69 -1.12 -10.72 7.70
C GLU A 69 0.24 -11.35 7.99
N ASN A 70 0.66 -12.35 7.22
CA ASN A 70 1.97 -12.97 7.36
C ASN A 70 3.10 -11.94 7.16
N PHE A 71 3.01 -11.13 6.11
CA PHE A 71 3.98 -10.06 5.83
C PHE A 71 4.07 -9.07 6.99
N LEU A 72 2.93 -8.60 7.51
CA LEU A 72 2.90 -7.70 8.66
C LEU A 72 3.47 -8.35 9.93
N ASN A 73 3.18 -9.62 10.17
CA ASN A 73 3.69 -10.35 11.33
C ASN A 73 5.22 -10.46 11.31
N VAL A 74 5.82 -10.79 10.16
CA VAL A 74 7.29 -10.85 9.99
C VAL A 74 7.95 -9.50 10.29
N LEU A 75 7.28 -8.40 9.94
CA LEU A 75 7.79 -7.04 10.16
C LEU A 75 7.41 -6.45 11.52
N ASN A 76 6.68 -7.19 12.36
CA ASN A 76 6.06 -6.70 13.60
C ASN A 76 5.24 -5.40 13.37
N ALA A 77 4.50 -5.37 12.27
CA ALA A 77 3.68 -4.25 11.83
C ALA A 77 2.18 -4.49 12.07
N LYS A 78 1.40 -3.41 12.03
CA LYS A 78 -0.04 -3.37 12.29
C LYS A 78 -0.85 -3.30 11.01
N PHE A 79 -0.39 -2.49 10.05
CA PHE A 79 -1.08 -2.34 8.78
C PHE A 79 -0.14 -1.98 7.63
N LEU A 80 -0.61 -2.30 6.42
CA LEU A 80 0.05 -2.10 5.15
C LEU A 80 -0.67 -1.00 4.36
N VAL A 81 0.09 -0.08 3.79
CA VAL A 81 -0.43 0.88 2.81
C VAL A 81 0.23 0.63 1.47
N VAL A 82 -0.59 0.50 0.43
CA VAL A 82 -0.10 0.28 -0.93
C VAL A 82 -0.81 1.18 -1.92
N GLY A 83 -0.18 1.36 -3.07
CA GLY A 83 -0.79 1.98 -4.25
C GLY A 83 -1.05 0.95 -5.34
N HIS A 84 -0.70 1.33 -6.57
CA HIS A 84 -0.67 0.51 -7.78
C HIS A 84 -2.03 0.07 -8.35
N THR A 85 -2.92 -0.47 -7.53
CA THR A 85 -4.19 -1.03 -8.02
C THR A 85 -5.26 0.05 -8.08
N PRO A 86 -5.91 0.26 -9.25
CA PRO A 86 -7.06 1.15 -9.36
C PRO A 86 -8.16 0.82 -8.34
N VAL A 87 -8.59 1.83 -7.56
CA VAL A 87 -9.59 1.69 -6.50
C VAL A 87 -10.94 1.23 -7.09
N GLY A 88 -11.29 1.70 -8.28
CA GLY A 88 -12.54 1.34 -8.97
C GLY A 88 -12.67 -0.13 -9.39
N LEU A 89 -11.60 -0.93 -9.32
CA LEU A 89 -11.67 -2.37 -9.59
C LEU A 89 -12.18 -3.18 -8.40
N PHE A 90 -12.19 -2.59 -7.20
CA PHE A 90 -12.62 -3.29 -5.99
C PHE A 90 -14.14 -3.23 -5.82
N PRO A 91 -14.75 -4.24 -5.16
CA PRO A 91 -16.17 -4.22 -4.83
C PRO A 91 -16.54 -2.98 -4.00
N PRO A 92 -17.70 -2.33 -4.23
CA PRO A 92 -18.08 -1.10 -3.54
C PRO A 92 -18.04 -1.20 -2.01
N ARG A 93 -18.35 -2.37 -1.44
CA ARG A 93 -18.29 -2.61 0.02
C ARG A 93 -16.91 -2.40 0.64
N ASN A 94 -15.84 -2.47 -0.16
CA ASN A 94 -14.47 -2.29 0.28
C ASN A 94 -13.97 -0.86 0.06
N VAL A 95 -14.74 -0.04 -0.66
CA VAL A 95 -14.33 1.29 -1.10
C VAL A 95 -15.08 2.34 -0.30
N LYS A 96 -14.33 3.18 0.41
CA LYS A 96 -14.88 4.30 1.19
C LYS A 96 -13.84 5.41 1.25
N ASP A 97 -14.26 6.67 1.18
CA ASP A 97 -13.38 7.84 1.27
C ASP A 97 -12.31 7.90 0.16
N GLY A 98 -12.58 7.33 -1.02
CA GLY A 98 -11.62 7.30 -2.13
C GLY A 98 -10.49 6.27 -1.97
N VAL A 99 -10.57 5.39 -0.97
CA VAL A 99 -9.59 4.33 -0.71
C VAL A 99 -10.27 2.97 -0.55
N VAL A 100 -9.51 1.89 -0.69
CA VAL A 100 -9.93 0.53 -0.38
C VAL A 100 -9.41 0.15 1.00
N ARG A 101 -10.25 -0.49 1.81
CA ARG A 101 -9.83 -1.12 3.08
C ARG A 101 -10.09 -2.61 3.04
N LEU A 102 -9.06 -3.40 3.36
CA LEU A 102 -9.11 -4.86 3.38
C LEU A 102 -8.76 -5.40 4.77
N GLY A 103 -9.75 -6.01 5.43
CA GLY A 103 -9.58 -6.76 6.68
C GLY A 103 -8.98 -5.97 7.85
N GLY A 104 -9.11 -4.64 7.88
CA GLY A 104 -8.45 -3.78 8.86
C GLY A 104 -6.91 -3.77 8.79
N LYS A 105 -6.31 -4.51 7.84
CA LYS A 105 -4.85 -4.67 7.73
C LYS A 105 -4.24 -3.92 6.56
N GLN A 106 -5.03 -3.57 5.54
CA GLN A 106 -4.49 -2.95 4.34
C GLN A 106 -5.35 -1.82 3.83
N LEU A 107 -4.68 -0.72 3.47
CA LEU A 107 -5.27 0.41 2.77
C LEU A 107 -4.65 0.51 1.38
N ILE A 108 -5.50 0.61 0.35
CA ILE A 108 -5.09 0.79 -1.04
C ILE A 108 -5.62 2.13 -1.52
N PHE A 109 -4.75 2.97 -2.06
CA PHE A 109 -5.12 4.29 -2.58
C PHE A 109 -4.55 4.50 -3.99
N SER A 110 -5.10 5.48 -4.72
CA SER A 110 -4.53 5.92 -5.99
C SER A 110 -4.53 7.45 -6.06
N THR A 111 -3.35 8.01 -6.34
CA THR A 111 -3.09 9.43 -6.51
C THR A 111 -3.21 9.89 -7.97
N GLY A 112 -3.56 8.99 -8.89
CA GLY A 112 -3.54 9.30 -10.33
C GLY A 112 -4.48 8.39 -11.14
N TYR A 113 -3.94 7.75 -12.18
CA TYR A 113 -4.69 6.79 -12.99
C TYR A 113 -5.22 5.65 -12.10
N GLY A 114 -6.53 5.39 -12.21
CA GLY A 114 -7.21 4.37 -11.41
C GLY A 114 -7.77 4.84 -10.06
N GLY A 115 -7.61 6.12 -9.69
CA GLY A 115 -8.45 6.73 -8.66
C GLY A 115 -9.89 6.91 -9.16
N ILE A 116 -10.84 7.03 -8.23
CA ILE A 116 -12.21 7.45 -8.59
C ILE A 116 -12.12 8.88 -9.11
N LYS A 117 -12.80 9.20 -10.22
CA LYS A 117 -12.84 10.57 -10.76
C LYS A 117 -13.36 11.54 -9.69
N GLY A 118 -12.57 12.55 -9.32
CA GLY A 118 -12.91 13.50 -8.24
C GLY A 118 -12.74 12.93 -6.83
N GLY A 119 -12.14 11.75 -6.71
CA GLY A 119 -11.92 11.02 -5.45
C GLY A 119 -10.48 10.48 -5.31
N GLN A 120 -9.52 11.00 -6.09
CA GLN A 120 -8.11 10.73 -5.86
C GLN A 120 -7.70 11.24 -4.48
N THR A 121 -6.90 10.45 -3.77
CA THR A 121 -6.52 10.74 -2.39
C THR A 121 -5.02 10.67 -2.16
N TYR A 122 -4.53 11.40 -1.16
CA TYR A 122 -3.25 11.14 -0.53
C TYR A 122 -3.45 10.76 0.95
N ILE A 123 -2.44 10.10 1.51
CA ILE A 123 -2.47 9.58 2.87
C ILE A 123 -1.44 10.32 3.71
N GLU A 124 -1.87 10.84 4.85
CA GLU A 124 -1.03 11.44 5.89
C GLU A 124 -1.07 10.55 7.14
N ILE A 125 0.10 10.06 7.54
CA ILE A 125 0.25 9.20 8.72
C ILE A 125 1.06 9.96 9.78
N ASP A 126 0.45 10.16 10.95
CA ASP A 126 1.12 10.74 12.11
C ASP A 126 1.95 9.66 12.83
N LEU A 127 3.26 9.67 12.60
CA LEU A 127 4.20 8.72 13.19
C LEU A 127 4.37 8.85 14.71
N SER A 128 3.79 9.89 15.33
CA SER A 128 3.73 10.02 16.79
C SER A 128 2.61 9.18 17.41
N LYS A 129 1.61 8.77 16.63
CA LYS A 129 0.46 7.96 17.08
C LYS A 129 0.68 6.46 16.88
N ASN A 130 0.01 5.67 17.72
CA ASN A 130 -0.09 4.22 17.53
C ASN A 130 -1.43 3.95 16.84
N TYR A 131 -1.41 3.17 15.77
CA TYR A 131 -2.62 2.68 15.10
C TYR A 131 -2.64 1.16 15.20
N SER A 132 -3.81 0.57 15.44
CA SER A 132 -4.00 -0.88 15.49
C SER A 132 -4.53 -1.45 14.17
N SER A 133 -5.18 -0.63 13.34
CA SER A 133 -5.75 -1.01 12.05
C SER A 133 -5.84 0.18 11.08
N VAL A 134 -6.09 -0.10 9.79
CA VAL A 134 -6.40 0.96 8.80
C VAL A 134 -7.78 1.59 8.99
N ASP A 135 -8.64 0.99 9.81
CA ASP A 135 -9.99 1.48 10.03
C ASP A 135 -9.99 2.71 10.97
N GLU A 136 -8.89 2.93 11.70
CA GLU A 136 -8.65 4.14 12.48
C GLU A 136 -8.29 5.36 11.61
N LEU A 137 -7.95 5.15 10.32
CA LEU A 137 -7.61 6.23 9.40
C LEU A 137 -8.87 6.90 8.86
N GLN A 138 -9.04 8.18 9.20
CA GLN A 138 -10.26 8.95 8.93
C GLN A 138 -10.12 9.94 7.78
N PHE A 139 -11.20 10.13 7.04
CA PHE A 139 -11.29 11.17 6.01
C PHE A 139 -11.21 12.56 6.63
N GLY A 140 -10.43 13.45 6.03
CA GLY A 140 -10.15 14.80 6.53
C GLY A 140 -9.08 14.87 7.62
N VAL A 141 -8.58 13.74 8.12
CA VAL A 141 -7.52 13.67 9.15
C VAL A 141 -6.28 12.93 8.64
N ASN A 142 -6.48 11.74 8.05
CA ASN A 142 -5.41 10.92 7.48
C ASN A 142 -5.58 10.69 5.98
N ILE A 143 -6.81 10.78 5.49
CA ILE A 143 -7.16 10.56 4.09
C ILE A 143 -7.71 11.87 3.55
N HIS A 144 -7.03 12.42 2.55
CA HIS A 144 -7.33 13.73 2.00
C HIS A 144 -7.55 13.62 0.51
N LEU A 145 -8.47 14.42 -0.03
CA LEU A 145 -8.58 14.56 -1.48
C LEU A 145 -7.31 15.21 -2.01
N LEU A 146 -6.80 14.66 -3.11
CA LEU A 146 -5.65 15.22 -3.80
C LEU A 146 -6.00 16.57 -4.46
N TYR A 147 -7.23 16.69 -4.95
CA TYR A 147 -7.75 17.91 -5.55
C TYR A 147 -8.98 18.39 -4.76
N PRO A 148 -9.13 19.71 -4.53
CA PRO A 148 -10.36 20.27 -3.99
C PRO A 148 -11.55 19.87 -4.86
N ARG A 149 -12.73 19.68 -4.26
CA ARG A 149 -13.95 19.60 -5.06
C ARG A 149 -14.19 20.99 -5.64
N GLU A 150 -14.30 21.08 -6.96
CA GLU A 150 -14.82 22.29 -7.62
C GLU A 150 -16.18 22.61 -6.96
N GLN A 151 -16.34 23.85 -6.50
CA GLN A 151 -17.59 24.36 -5.91
C GLN A 151 -18.62 24.60 -7.00
#